data_AF-A0A9E0VF29-F1
#
_entry.id   AF-A0A9E0VF29-F1
#
_cell.length_a   1.000
_cell.length_b   1.000
_cell.length_c   1.000
_cell.angle_alpha   90.00
_cell.angle_beta   90.00
_cell.angle_gamma   90.00
#
_symmetry.space_group_name_H-M   'P 1'
#
loop_
_entity.id
_entity.type
_entity.pdbx_description
1 polymer ?
#
loop_
_entity_poly.entity_id
_entity_poly.type
_entity_poly.pdbx_seq_one_letter_code
_entity_poly.pdbx_strand_id
1 'polypeptide(L)'
;MKLKRRTEIVLETRETTVIRFHRRVFVFCRSCRKKTLHLSTAQASRVLSLPVRTIERLAASGRIHATAADDGRPRFCADSLVAVDET
;
A
#
# COMPACT_ATOMS: atom_id res chain seq x y z
N MET A 1 -31.29 -35.50 30.73
CA MET A 1 -30.12 -34.61 30.56
C MET A 1 -30.49 -33.50 29.59
N LYS A 2 -30.46 -32.22 30.01
CA LYS A 2 -30.71 -31.08 29.10
C LYS A 2 -29.43 -30.76 28.32
N LEU A 3 -29.46 -30.89 27.00
CA LEU A 3 -28.37 -30.49 26.11
C LEU A 3 -28.24 -28.96 26.14
N LYS A 4 -27.16 -28.46 26.76
CA LYS A 4 -26.79 -27.04 26.70
C LYS A 4 -26.31 -26.72 25.29
N ARG A 5 -27.06 -25.90 24.55
CA ARG A 5 -26.60 -25.29 23.31
C ARG A 5 -25.72 -24.09 23.65
N ARG A 6 -24.52 -24.05 23.07
CA ARG A 6 -23.59 -22.92 23.18
C ARG A 6 -23.65 -22.16 21.86
N THR A 7 -23.98 -20.87 21.93
CA THR A 7 -23.93 -19.96 20.78
C THR A 7 -22.60 -19.23 20.83
N GLU A 8 -21.84 -19.29 19.75
CA GLU A 8 -20.61 -18.52 19.57
C GLU A 8 -20.92 -17.35 18.64
N ILE A 9 -20.66 -16.13 19.11
CA ILE A 9 -20.87 -14.89 18.35
C ILE A 9 -19.48 -14.34 18.05
N VAL A 10 -19.13 -14.28 16.77
CA VAL A 10 -17.86 -13.70 16.30
C VAL A 10 -18.15 -12.31 15.75
N LEU A 11 -17.48 -11.29 16.31
CA LEU A 11 -17.54 -9.91 15.84
C LEU A 11 -16.29 -9.64 15.00
N GLU A 12 -16.47 -9.38 13.70
CA GLU A 12 -15.40 -8.95 12.79
C GLU A 12 -15.50 -7.44 12.57
N THR A 13 -14.49 -6.68 13.02
CA THR A 13 -14.42 -5.23 12.80
C THR A 13 -13.52 -4.95 11.61
N ARG A 14 -14.03 -4.22 10.62
CA ARG A 14 -13.26 -3.74 9.47
C ARG A 14 -13.08 -2.24 9.57
N GLU A 15 -11.82 -1.80 9.59
CA GLU A 15 -11.49 -0.38 9.53
C GLU A 15 -11.08 -0.03 8.10
N THR A 16 -11.52 1.13 7.61
CA THR A 16 -11.19 1.62 6.27
C THR A 16 -10.65 3.04 6.37
N THR A 17 -9.39 3.22 5.99
CA THR A 17 -8.74 4.54 5.98
C THR A 17 -8.73 5.11 4.57
N VAL A 18 -9.40 6.25 4.35
CA VAL A 18 -9.43 6.93 3.05
C VAL A 18 -8.34 7.98 2.97
N ILE A 19 -7.33 7.75 2.15
CA ILE A 19 -6.23 8.71 1.93
C ILE A 19 -6.48 9.49 0.63
N ARG A 20 -6.72 10.80 0.73
CA ARG A 20 -6.91 11.68 -0.43
C ARG A 20 -5.59 12.35 -0.84
N PHE A 21 -5.24 12.26 -2.12
CA PHE A 21 -4.07 12.93 -2.69
C PHE A 21 -4.50 14.08 -3.60
N HIS A 22 -4.04 15.30 -3.31
CA HIS A 22 -4.35 16.49 -4.13
C HIS A 22 -3.62 16.50 -5.47
N ARG A 23 -2.40 15.97 -5.54
CA ARG A 23 -1.63 15.84 -6.78
C ARG A 23 -1.50 14.36 -7.13
N ARG A 24 -2.12 13.97 -8.25
CA ARG A 24 -2.02 12.61 -8.80
C ARG A 24 -1.02 12.62 -9.94
N VAL A 25 0.04 11.84 -9.82
CA VAL A 25 1.05 11.69 -10.86
C VAL A 25 0.91 10.29 -11.43
N PHE A 26 0.58 10.18 -12.71
CA PHE A 26 0.50 8.90 -13.41
C PHE A 26 1.77 8.69 -14.21
N VAL A 27 2.48 7.60 -13.92
CA VAL A 27 3.74 7.23 -14.58
C VAL A 27 3.62 5.79 -15.06
N PHE A 28 4.33 5.46 -16.15
CA PHE A 28 4.42 4.08 -16.61
C PHE A 28 5.31 3.28 -15.67
N CYS A 29 4.74 2.27 -15.00
CA CYS A 29 5.50 1.34 -14.18
C CYS A 29 6.04 0.22 -15.09
N ARG A 30 7.37 0.04 -15.13
CA ARG A 30 8.00 -1.00 -15.95
C ARG A 30 7.62 -2.41 -15.52
N SER A 31 7.50 -2.64 -14.21
CA SER A 31 7.16 -3.96 -13.66
C SER A 31 5.67 -4.29 -13.87
N CYS A 32 4.77 -3.33 -13.68
CA CYS A 32 3.33 -3.53 -13.90
C CYS A 32 2.92 -3.44 -15.38
N ARG A 33 3.81 -2.95 -16.27
CA ARG A 33 3.59 -2.72 -17.71
C ARG A 33 2.35 -1.88 -18.03
N LYS A 34 1.99 -0.95 -17.14
CA LYS A 34 0.84 -0.05 -17.31
C LYS A 34 1.13 1.33 -16.72
N LYS A 35 0.40 2.34 -17.20
CA LYS A 35 0.34 3.65 -16.55
C LYS A 35 -0.47 3.52 -15.27
N THR A 36 0.12 3.92 -14.15
CA THR A 36 -0.49 3.80 -12.83
C THR A 36 -0.11 4.97 -11.95
N LEU A 37 -0.89 5.18 -10.89
CA LEU A 37 -0.65 6.23 -9.93
C LEU A 37 0.69 5.96 -9.22
N HIS A 38 1.52 6.99 -9.17
CA HIS A 38 2.78 6.97 -8.44
C HIS A 38 2.74 7.95 -7.28
N LEU A 39 3.08 7.45 -6.11
CA LEU A 39 3.00 8.15 -4.83
C LEU A 39 4.39 8.61 -4.37
N SER A 40 4.48 9.73 -3.68
CA SER A 40 5.73 10.10 -2.98
C SER A 40 6.01 9.15 -1.82
N THR A 41 7.23 9.16 -1.30
CA THR A 41 7.62 8.35 -0.12
C THR A 41 6.69 8.60 1.08
N ALA A 42 6.33 9.86 1.33
CA ALA A 42 5.42 10.22 2.41
C ALA A 42 4.00 9.68 2.18
N GLN A 43 3.53 9.65 0.92
CA GLN A 43 2.23 9.09 0.58
C GLN A 43 2.24 7.55 0.70
N ALA A 44 3.28 6.89 0.21
CA ALA A 44 3.44 5.44 0.34
C ALA A 44 3.53 5.00 1.82
N SER A 45 4.25 5.76 2.64
CA SER A 45 4.32 5.57 4.10
C SER A 45 2.95 5.63 4.75
N ARG A 46 2.08 6.55 4.33
CA ARG A 46 0.69 6.63 4.82
C ARG A 46 -0.17 5.48 4.33
N VAL A 47 -0.01 5.05 3.07
CA VAL A 47 -0.78 3.93 2.50
C VAL A 47 -0.51 2.63 3.27
N LEU A 48 0.76 2.30 3.48
CA LEU A 48 1.14 1.07 4.19
C LEU A 48 1.17 1.23 5.71
N SER A 49 0.92 2.43 6.24
CA SER A 49 1.13 2.75 7.66
C SER A 49 2.53 2.35 8.19
N LEU A 50 3.54 2.45 7.33
CA LEU A 50 4.93 2.09 7.64
C LEU A 50 5.85 3.31 7.67
N PRO A 51 6.92 3.29 8.48
CA PRO A 51 7.94 4.34 8.46
C PRO A 51 8.59 4.49 7.08
N VAL A 52 8.98 5.71 6.72
CA VAL A 52 9.66 6.03 5.45
C VAL A 52 10.87 5.13 5.18
N ARG A 53 11.70 4.85 6.20
CA ARG A 53 12.85 3.95 6.08
C ARG A 53 12.44 2.53 5.65
N THR A 54 11.29 2.06 6.11
CA THR A 54 10.77 0.75 5.73
C THR A 54 10.32 0.76 4.28
N ILE A 55 9.65 1.82 3.81
CA ILE A 55 9.28 1.99 2.39
C ILE A 55 10.52 1.93 1.50
N GLU A 56 11.58 2.66 1.85
CA GLU A 56 12.84 2.66 1.11
C GLU A 56 13.48 1.27 1.06
N ARG A 57 13.48 0.54 2.19
CA ARG A 57 13.97 -0.84 2.24
C ARG A 57 13.13 -1.80 1.38
N LEU A 58 11.81 -1.64 1.36
CA LEU A 58 10.91 -2.43 0.52
C LEU A 58 11.18 -2.19 -0.98
N ALA A 59 11.48 -0.95 -1.33
CA ALA A 59 11.85 -0.59 -2.70
C ALA A 59 13.23 -1.12 -3.08
N ALA A 60 14.21 -1.00 -2.20
CA ALA A 60 15.57 -1.51 -2.40
C ALA A 60 15.59 -3.04 -2.56
N SER A 61 14.69 -3.75 -1.88
CA SER A 61 14.50 -5.20 -2.01
C SER A 61 13.60 -5.61 -3.18
N GLY A 62 13.08 -4.66 -3.95
CA GLY A 62 12.22 -4.92 -5.10
C GLY A 62 10.80 -5.37 -4.75
N ARG A 63 10.40 -5.36 -3.47
CA ARG A 63 9.03 -5.73 -3.07
C ARG A 63 7.98 -4.72 -3.49
N ILE A 64 8.37 -3.45 -3.62
CA ILE A 64 7.52 -2.39 -4.19
C ILE A 64 8.26 -1.74 -5.35
N HIS A 65 7.52 -1.30 -6.37
CA HIS A 65 8.13 -0.73 -7.57
C HIS A 65 8.38 0.76 -7.37
N ALA A 66 9.64 1.15 -7.47
CA ALA A 66 10.07 2.54 -7.47
C ALA A 66 10.44 3.00 -8.89
N THR A 67 10.08 4.24 -9.21
CA THR A 67 10.53 4.94 -10.41
C THR A 67 11.25 6.22 -9.98
N ALA A 68 12.40 6.50 -10.60
CA ALA A 68 13.03 7.80 -10.48
C ALA A 68 12.09 8.86 -11.09
N ALA A 69 11.90 9.96 -10.37
CA ALA A 69 11.24 11.16 -10.91
C ALA A 69 12.27 12.24 -11.19
N ASP A 70 11.89 13.20 -12.03
CA ASP A 70 12.76 14.29 -12.50
C ASP A 70 13.23 15.20 -11.36
N ASP A 71 12.54 15.18 -10.22
CA ASP A 71 12.91 15.90 -8.99
C ASP A 71 13.97 15.17 -8.13
N GLY A 72 14.51 14.05 -8.63
CA GLY A 72 15.48 13.22 -7.94
C GLY A 72 14.90 12.42 -6.76
N ARG A 73 13.59 12.50 -6.50
CA ARG A 73 12.93 11.78 -5.42
C ARG A 73 12.24 10.53 -5.96
N PRO A 74 12.34 9.38 -5.28
CA PRO A 74 11.66 8.18 -5.74
C PRO A 74 10.14 8.35 -5.65
N ARG A 75 9.45 7.78 -6.63
CA ARG A 75 8.00 7.62 -6.63
C ARG A 75 7.64 6.14 -6.65
N PHE A 76 6.57 5.77 -5.96
CA PHE A 76 6.20 4.38 -5.73
C PHE A 76 4.88 4.05 -6.43
N CYS A 77 4.88 2.96 -7.19
CA CYS A 77 3.71 2.46 -7.90
C CYS A 77 2.61 2.04 -6.94
N ALA A 78 1.41 2.61 -7.06
CA ALA A 78 0.29 2.31 -6.18
C ALA A 78 -0.15 0.84 -6.23
N ASP A 79 -0.13 0.21 -7.41
CA ASP A 79 -0.49 -1.22 -7.53
C ASP A 79 0.45 -2.12 -6.73
N SER A 80 1.75 -1.80 -6.71
CA SER A 80 2.73 -2.57 -5.93
C SER A 80 2.59 -2.36 -4.43
N LEU A 81 2.06 -1.21 -4.00
CA LEU A 81 1.77 -0.98 -2.59
C LEU A 81 0.57 -1.81 -2.14
N VAL A 82 -0.52 -1.82 -2.93
CA VAL A 82 -1.70 -2.65 -2.66
C VAL A 82 -1.33 -4.13 -2.59
N ALA A 83 -0.52 -4.61 -3.54
CA ALA A 83 -0.10 -6.02 -3.56
C ALA A 83 0.72 -6.46 -2.32
N VAL A 84 1.37 -5.53 -1.61
CA VAL A 84 2.14 -5.83 -0.39
C VAL A 84 1.28 -5.72 0.88
N ASP A 85 0.17 -4.98 0.83
CA ASP A 85 -0.80 -4.90 1.92
C ASP A 85 -1.67 -6.17 2.01
N GLU A 86 -1.84 -6.88 0.88
CA GLU A 86 -2.59 -8.15 0.78
C GLU A 86 -1.79 -9.39 1.24
N THR A 87 -0.51 -9.23 1.63
CA THR A 87 0.36 -10.32 2.13
C THR A 87 0.62 -10.21 3.63
#